data_AF-A0A7W0L2T3-F1
#
_entry.id   AF-A0A7W0L2T3-F1
#
_cell.length_a   1.000
_cell.length_b   1.000
_cell.length_c   1.000
_cell.angle_alpha   90.00
_cell.angle_beta   90.00
_cell.angle_gamma   90.00
#
_symmetry.space_group_name_H-M   'P 1'
#
loop_
_entity.id
_entity.type
_entity.pdbx_description
1 polymer ?
#
loop_
_entity_poly.entity_id
_entity_poly.type
_entity_poly.pdbx_seq_one_letter_code
_entity_poly.pdbx_strand_id
1 'polypeptide(L)'
;MKEDGDPSSELSSSRASDVRVVAKGGAVQLLGQFTQKGLTFVFVAIAVRLMGAADYGLYRQVFQILMVATTLAAGGFPVAAVRFIARARSERDPGGARGAGRVALAGAAVVSSIVFLVIFVWAEKIAQVFAKSDSSIDYLAFLLRIGAAYVPLYGCMQVVRFCSQAYKTMTPSVIVGNVIQPIARYGLSVLALVVGFAVAGMVVALALSAGIALAAGLWYYRRLQTEEERLAAPRMEVGPMLRFVLPQSGVQLFSTQSLGLGVLLV
;
A
#
# COMPACT_ATOMS: atom_id res chain seq x y z
N MET A 1 52.92 17.92 -8.51
CA MET A 1 52.08 17.71 -9.71
C MET A 1 50.93 16.81 -9.28
N LYS A 2 49.84 17.40 -8.80
CA LYS A 2 48.60 16.66 -8.51
C LYS A 2 47.88 16.53 -9.84
N GLU A 3 47.61 15.31 -10.28
CA GLU A 3 46.70 15.06 -11.38
C GLU A 3 45.34 15.65 -10.98
N ASP A 4 44.97 16.76 -11.61
CA ASP A 4 43.62 17.26 -11.62
C ASP A 4 42.76 16.22 -12.34
N GLY A 5 42.00 15.45 -11.57
CA GLY A 5 41.04 14.48 -12.10
C GLY A 5 40.06 15.19 -13.03
N ASP A 6 39.97 14.73 -14.27
CA ASP A 6 39.08 15.30 -15.29
C ASP A 6 37.62 15.32 -14.78
N PRO A 7 37.00 16.51 -14.63
CA PRO A 7 35.62 16.65 -14.19
C PRO A 7 34.61 15.87 -15.03
N SER A 8 34.96 15.59 -16.30
CA SER A 8 34.12 14.81 -17.21
C SER A 8 34.04 13.33 -16.80
N SER A 9 35.13 12.79 -16.23
CA SER A 9 35.22 11.40 -15.75
C SER A 9 34.42 11.17 -14.47
N GLU A 10 34.41 12.13 -13.54
CA GLU A 10 33.60 12.08 -12.31
C GLU A 10 32.10 12.16 -12.60
N LEU A 11 31.69 13.02 -13.54
CA LEU A 11 30.30 13.10 -13.99
C LEU A 11 29.83 11.82 -14.68
N SER A 12 30.70 11.14 -15.42
CA SER A 12 30.37 9.87 -16.09
C SER A 12 30.17 8.72 -15.10
N SER A 13 31.00 8.64 -14.06
CA SER A 13 30.94 7.58 -13.04
C SER A 13 29.72 7.76 -12.11
N SER A 14 29.38 8.99 -11.74
CA SER A 14 28.15 9.29 -10.99
C SER A 14 26.91 8.86 -11.77
N ARG A 15 26.83 9.19 -13.07
CA ARG A 15 25.70 8.79 -13.94
C ARG A 15 25.59 7.28 -14.07
N ALA A 16 26.70 6.57 -14.26
CA ALA A 16 26.71 5.11 -14.35
C ALA A 16 26.21 4.47 -13.04
N SER A 17 26.58 5.04 -11.89
CA SER A 17 26.10 4.58 -10.59
C SER A 17 24.59 4.78 -10.40
N ASP A 18 24.06 5.94 -10.81
CA ASP A 18 22.63 6.24 -10.74
C ASP A 18 21.82 5.31 -11.65
N VAL A 19 22.28 5.09 -12.89
CA VAL A 19 21.66 4.13 -13.83
C VAL A 19 21.60 2.74 -13.21
N ARG A 20 22.69 2.28 -12.58
CA ARG A 20 22.74 0.97 -11.92
C ARG A 20 21.76 0.85 -10.75
N VAL A 21 21.62 1.90 -9.93
CA VAL A 21 20.65 1.93 -8.82
C VAL A 21 19.21 1.85 -9.35
N VAL A 22 18.89 2.64 -10.38
CA VAL A 22 17.57 2.63 -11.02
C VAL A 22 17.28 1.28 -11.66
N ALA A 23 18.21 0.73 -12.44
CA ALA A 23 18.06 -0.57 -13.10
C ALA A 23 17.85 -1.71 -12.09
N LYS A 24 18.65 -1.75 -11.02
CA LYS A 24 18.50 -2.74 -9.95
C LYS A 24 17.15 -2.58 -9.23
N GLY A 25 16.74 -1.35 -8.92
CA GLY A 25 15.45 -1.07 -8.32
C GLY A 25 14.28 -1.54 -9.18
N GLY A 26 14.35 -1.27 -10.49
CA GLY A 26 13.37 -1.74 -11.48
C GLY A 26 13.30 -3.26 -11.56
N ALA A 27 14.44 -3.94 -11.65
CA ALA A 27 14.49 -5.41 -11.70
C ALA A 27 13.87 -6.06 -10.44
N VAL A 28 14.18 -5.55 -9.25
CA VAL A 28 13.59 -6.03 -7.98
C VAL A 28 12.08 -5.80 -7.96
N GLN A 29 11.61 -4.65 -8.44
CA GLN A 29 10.18 -4.35 -8.54
C GLN A 29 9.46 -5.28 -9.53
N LEU A 30 10.06 -5.58 -10.67
CA LEU A 30 9.50 -6.51 -11.67
C LEU A 30 9.39 -7.91 -11.11
N LEU A 31 10.47 -8.45 -10.53
CA LEU A 31 10.47 -9.78 -9.92
C LEU A 31 9.39 -9.90 -8.83
N GLY A 32 9.28 -8.90 -7.96
CA GLY A 32 8.22 -8.86 -6.95
C GLY A 32 6.82 -8.90 -7.56
N GLN A 33 6.58 -8.16 -8.65
CA GLN A 33 5.29 -8.18 -9.33
C GLN A 33 4.99 -9.55 -9.95
N PHE A 34 5.97 -10.20 -10.57
CA PHE A 34 5.79 -11.56 -11.08
C PHE A 34 5.46 -12.55 -9.98
N THR A 35 6.17 -12.51 -8.85
CA THR A 35 5.87 -13.35 -7.68
C THR A 35 4.46 -13.12 -7.17
N GLN A 36 4.06 -11.85 -7.00
CA GLN A 36 2.72 -11.50 -6.54
C GLN A 36 1.63 -12.00 -7.49
N LYS A 37 1.82 -11.82 -8.81
CA LYS A 37 0.86 -12.25 -9.84
C LYS A 37 0.78 -13.77 -9.93
N GLY A 38 1.90 -14.47 -9.88
CA GLY A 38 1.95 -15.94 -9.84
C GLY A 38 1.20 -16.49 -8.62
N LEU A 39 1.44 -15.91 -7.44
CA LEU A 39 0.74 -16.32 -6.23
C LEU A 39 -0.77 -16.03 -6.30
N THR A 40 -1.15 -14.90 -6.91
CA THR A 40 -2.55 -14.57 -7.17
C THR A 40 -3.21 -15.62 -8.06
N PHE A 41 -2.56 -16.02 -9.15
CA PHE A 41 -3.08 -17.02 -10.07
C PHE A 41 -3.33 -18.36 -9.37
N VAL A 42 -2.35 -18.86 -8.62
CA VAL A 42 -2.48 -20.11 -7.85
C VAL A 42 -3.61 -20.00 -6.81
N PHE A 43 -3.69 -18.87 -6.10
CA PHE A 43 -4.76 -18.65 -5.13
C PHE A 43 -6.15 -18.65 -5.76
N VAL A 44 -6.35 -17.99 -6.91
CA VAL A 44 -7.64 -17.97 -7.59
C VAL A 44 -8.09 -19.40 -7.92
N ALA A 45 -7.19 -20.22 -8.47
CA ALA A 45 -7.50 -21.61 -8.80
C ALA A 45 -7.91 -22.43 -7.56
N ILE A 46 -7.20 -22.26 -6.45
CA ILE A 46 -7.53 -22.93 -5.18
C ILE A 46 -8.87 -22.43 -4.63
N ALA A 47 -9.06 -21.12 -4.56
CA ALA A 47 -10.26 -20.50 -4.00
C ALA A 47 -11.52 -20.93 -4.77
N VAL A 48 -11.53 -20.77 -6.10
CA VAL A 48 -12.67 -21.16 -6.94
C VAL A 48 -12.98 -22.65 -6.81
N ARG A 49 -11.97 -23.51 -6.67
CA ARG A 49 -12.18 -24.96 -6.48
C ARG A 49 -12.74 -25.32 -5.10
N LEU A 50 -12.38 -24.58 -4.06
CA LEU A 50 -12.82 -24.86 -2.68
C LEU A 50 -14.22 -24.31 -2.36
N MET A 51 -14.56 -23.11 -2.86
CA MET A 51 -15.85 -22.44 -2.53
C MET A 51 -16.80 -22.27 -3.72
N GLY A 52 -16.34 -22.54 -4.95
CA GLY A 52 -17.10 -22.23 -6.15
C GLY A 52 -16.93 -20.80 -6.65
N ALA A 53 -17.38 -20.54 -7.88
CA ALA A 53 -17.18 -19.26 -8.56
C ALA A 53 -18.03 -18.12 -7.97
N ALA A 54 -19.23 -18.42 -7.44
CA ALA A 54 -20.15 -17.41 -6.90
C ALA A 54 -19.57 -16.75 -5.64
N ASP A 55 -19.15 -17.56 -4.65
CA ASP A 55 -18.55 -17.09 -3.40
C ASP A 55 -17.22 -16.38 -3.62
N TYR A 56 -16.39 -16.87 -4.55
CA TYR A 56 -15.17 -16.18 -4.93
C TYR A 56 -15.47 -14.82 -5.61
N GLY A 57 -16.51 -14.75 -6.44
CA GLY A 57 -17.01 -13.52 -7.04
C GLY A 57 -17.41 -12.49 -5.98
N LEU A 58 -18.14 -12.92 -4.95
CA LEU A 58 -18.53 -12.06 -3.83
C LEU A 58 -17.32 -11.56 -3.02
N TYR A 59 -16.37 -12.44 -2.69
CA TYR A 59 -15.10 -12.03 -2.08
C TYR A 59 -14.37 -10.99 -2.93
N ARG A 60 -14.30 -11.22 -4.26
CA ARG A 60 -13.62 -10.33 -5.19
C ARG A 60 -14.30 -8.97 -5.25
N GLN A 61 -15.63 -8.93 -5.23
CA GLN A 61 -16.42 -7.71 -5.18
C GLN A 61 -16.10 -6.90 -3.92
N VAL A 62 -16.15 -7.52 -2.73
CA VAL A 62 -15.77 -6.88 -1.46
C VAL A 62 -14.34 -6.34 -1.52
N PHE A 63 -13.40 -7.17 -1.97
CA PHE A 63 -12.00 -6.77 -2.09
C PHE A 63 -11.80 -5.55 -3.00
N GLN A 64 -12.51 -5.48 -4.14
CA GLN A 64 -12.40 -4.34 -5.06
C GLN A 64 -12.97 -3.06 -4.45
N ILE A 65 -14.12 -3.13 -3.78
CA ILE A 65 -14.69 -1.96 -3.07
C ILE A 65 -13.70 -1.43 -2.03
N LEU A 66 -13.14 -2.32 -1.21
CA LEU A 66 -12.15 -1.94 -0.19
C LEU A 66 -10.84 -1.40 -0.81
N MET A 67 -10.41 -1.94 -1.95
CA MET A 67 -9.23 -1.44 -2.66
C MET A 67 -9.42 -0.02 -3.19
N VAL A 68 -10.56 0.26 -3.82
CA VAL A 68 -10.89 1.62 -4.30
C VAL A 68 -10.92 2.60 -3.13
N ALA A 69 -11.59 2.21 -2.03
CA ALA A 69 -11.60 2.99 -0.80
C ALA A 69 -10.20 3.24 -0.24
N THR A 70 -9.32 2.25 -0.30
CA THR A 70 -7.96 2.40 0.21
C THR A 70 -7.09 3.31 -0.66
N THR A 71 -7.26 3.26 -1.99
CA THR A 71 -6.60 4.21 -2.89
C THR A 71 -7.03 5.65 -2.57
N LEU A 72 -8.34 5.87 -2.41
CA LEU A 72 -8.90 7.16 -1.99
C LEU A 72 -8.31 7.63 -0.65
N ALA A 73 -8.25 6.71 0.31
CA ALA A 73 -7.79 6.97 1.66
C ALA A 73 -6.29 7.27 1.75
N ALA A 74 -5.46 6.56 0.99
CA ALA A 74 -4.02 6.76 0.96
C ALA A 74 -3.66 8.09 0.29
N GLY A 75 -4.43 8.49 -0.75
CA GLY A 75 -4.26 9.77 -1.44
C GLY A 75 -2.82 10.06 -1.84
N GLY A 76 -2.42 11.32 -1.84
CA GLY A 76 -1.05 11.75 -2.17
C GLY A 76 0.03 11.40 -1.13
N PHE A 77 -0.28 10.81 0.02
CA PHE A 77 0.66 10.63 1.13
C PHE A 77 1.87 9.73 0.81
N PRO A 78 1.75 8.60 0.09
CA PRO A 78 2.91 7.79 -0.27
C PRO A 78 3.94 8.58 -1.10
N VAL A 79 3.49 9.34 -2.10
CA VAL A 79 4.36 10.17 -2.95
C VAL A 79 4.95 11.33 -2.16
N ALA A 80 4.14 11.96 -1.30
CA ALA A 80 4.59 13.02 -0.42
C ALA A 80 5.70 12.53 0.53
N ALA A 81 5.55 11.33 1.09
CA ALA A 81 6.55 10.73 1.97
C ALA A 81 7.90 10.59 1.26
N VAL A 82 7.93 10.02 0.05
CA VAL A 82 9.17 9.87 -0.73
C VAL A 82 9.84 11.23 -0.94
N ARG A 83 9.07 12.23 -1.39
CA ARG A 83 9.58 13.56 -1.72
C ARG A 83 10.16 14.28 -0.50
N PHE A 84 9.38 14.39 0.58
CA PHE A 84 9.77 15.19 1.74
C PHE A 84 10.86 14.50 2.58
N ILE A 85 10.84 13.17 2.71
CA ILE A 85 11.91 12.43 3.39
C ILE A 85 13.21 12.55 2.58
N ALA A 86 13.19 12.33 1.26
CA ALA A 86 14.38 12.44 0.43
C ALA A 86 14.99 13.85 0.45
N ARG A 87 14.14 14.89 0.42
CA ARG A 87 14.56 16.30 0.56
C ARG A 87 15.24 16.55 1.91
N ALA A 88 14.60 16.21 3.02
CA ALA A 88 15.17 16.42 4.35
C ALA A 88 16.51 15.68 4.52
N ARG A 89 16.63 14.46 3.97
CA ARG A 89 17.90 13.73 3.96
C ARG A 89 18.98 14.40 3.12
N SER A 90 18.63 15.00 1.98
CA SER A 90 19.58 15.77 1.17
C SER A 90 20.08 17.04 1.87
N GLU A 91 19.23 17.63 2.71
CA GLU A 91 19.53 18.81 3.54
C GLU A 91 20.24 18.44 4.86
N ARG A 92 20.50 17.15 5.11
CA ARG A 92 21.04 16.61 6.38
C ARG A 92 20.19 17.02 7.59
N ASP A 93 18.87 17.09 7.43
CA ASP A 93 17.91 17.36 8.49
C ASP A 93 17.23 16.06 8.98
N PRO A 94 17.80 15.37 9.99
CA PRO A 94 17.22 14.15 10.53
C PRO A 94 15.84 14.38 11.18
N GLY A 95 15.62 15.57 11.76
CA GLY A 95 14.34 15.96 12.37
C GLY A 95 13.23 16.11 11.34
N GLY A 96 13.55 16.72 10.19
CA GLY A 96 12.65 16.84 9.04
C GLY A 96 12.36 15.49 8.38
N ALA A 97 13.35 14.61 8.23
CA ALA A 97 13.14 13.27 7.66
C ALA A 97 12.18 12.44 8.54
N ARG A 98 12.38 12.46 9.86
CA ARG A 98 11.50 11.80 10.83
C ARG A 98 10.11 12.45 10.86
N GLY A 99 10.06 13.78 10.82
CA GLY A 99 8.84 14.57 10.81
C GLY A 99 7.99 14.28 9.58
N ALA A 100 8.57 14.29 8.39
CA ALA A 100 7.90 13.97 7.13
C ALA A 100 7.29 12.56 7.13
N GLY A 101 8.04 11.55 7.59
CA GLY A 101 7.52 10.19 7.71
C GLY A 101 6.35 10.08 8.70
N ARG A 102 6.42 10.79 9.84
CA ARG A 102 5.33 10.86 10.82
C ARG A 102 4.10 11.57 10.28
N VAL A 103 4.26 12.71 9.61
CA VAL A 103 3.14 13.46 9.01
C VAL A 103 2.48 12.63 7.92
N ALA A 104 3.24 11.95 7.06
CA ALA A 104 2.70 11.07 6.04
C ALA A 104 1.83 9.96 6.65
N LEU A 105 2.39 9.27 7.64
CA LEU A 105 1.73 8.13 8.26
C LEU A 105 0.51 8.55 9.08
N ALA A 106 0.62 9.62 9.87
CA ALA A 106 -0.49 10.17 10.65
C ALA A 106 -1.61 10.70 9.74
N GLY A 107 -1.25 11.43 8.68
CA GLY A 107 -2.22 11.93 7.69
C GLY A 107 -2.96 10.79 7.00
N ALA A 108 -2.25 9.78 6.52
CA ALA A 108 -2.88 8.61 5.93
C ALA A 108 -3.71 7.82 6.95
N ALA A 109 -3.25 7.65 8.19
CA ALA A 109 -4.02 7.00 9.25
C ALA A 109 -5.33 7.74 9.54
N VAL A 110 -5.31 9.07 9.62
CA VAL A 110 -6.52 9.89 9.83
C VAL A 110 -7.48 9.75 8.67
N VAL A 111 -7.03 9.98 7.43
CA VAL A 111 -7.90 9.92 6.25
C VAL A 111 -8.46 8.51 6.05
N SER A 112 -7.64 7.47 6.21
CA SER A 112 -8.10 6.09 6.09
C SER A 112 -9.00 5.63 7.21
N SER A 113 -8.86 6.17 8.43
CA SER A 113 -9.80 5.93 9.52
C SER A 113 -11.15 6.59 9.25
N ILE A 114 -11.18 7.77 8.63
CA ILE A 114 -12.43 8.41 8.19
C ILE A 114 -13.11 7.53 7.15
N VAL A 115 -12.39 7.05 6.14
CA VAL A 115 -12.95 6.16 5.10
C VAL A 115 -13.43 4.83 5.70
N PHE A 116 -12.69 4.27 6.67
CA PHE A 116 -13.14 3.11 7.45
C PHE A 116 -14.50 3.37 8.12
N LEU A 117 -14.64 4.49 8.84
CA LEU A 117 -15.90 4.82 9.51
C LEU A 117 -17.05 5.00 8.52
N VAL A 118 -16.79 5.65 7.38
CA VAL A 118 -17.78 5.80 6.31
C VAL A 118 -18.25 4.43 5.81
N ILE A 119 -17.33 3.52 5.49
CA ILE A 119 -17.70 2.17 5.02
C ILE A 119 -18.45 1.39 6.11
N PHE A 120 -17.98 1.46 7.35
CA PHE A 120 -18.57 0.71 8.46
C PHE A 120 -20.02 1.16 8.75
N VAL A 121 -20.26 2.48 8.78
CA VAL A 121 -21.57 3.06 9.07
C VAL A 121 -22.50 2.96 7.85
N TRP A 122 -21.99 3.23 6.64
CA TRP A 122 -22.78 3.28 5.40
C TRP A 122 -22.75 1.98 4.60
N ALA A 123 -22.32 0.87 5.21
CA ALA A 123 -22.13 -0.42 4.53
C ALA A 123 -23.36 -0.89 3.75
N GLU A 124 -24.56 -0.73 4.31
CA GLU A 124 -25.83 -1.09 3.66
C GLU A 124 -26.10 -0.24 2.42
N LYS A 125 -25.94 1.08 2.53
CA LYS A 125 -26.12 2.00 1.38
C LYS A 125 -25.09 1.73 0.28
N ILE A 126 -23.86 1.41 0.66
CA ILE A 126 -22.83 1.00 -0.30
C ILE A 126 -23.26 -0.34 -0.94
N ALA A 127 -23.69 -1.32 -0.16
CA ALA A 127 -24.12 -2.62 -0.66
C ALA A 127 -25.33 -2.52 -1.63
N GLN A 128 -26.28 -1.63 -1.37
CA GLN A 128 -27.43 -1.35 -2.26
C GLN A 128 -27.02 -0.93 -3.68
N VAL A 129 -25.87 -0.25 -3.82
CA VAL A 129 -25.36 0.18 -5.14
C VAL A 129 -24.81 -1.01 -5.95
N PHE A 130 -24.32 -2.06 -5.27
CA PHE A 130 -23.61 -3.17 -5.93
C PHE A 130 -24.35 -4.51 -5.91
N ALA A 131 -25.37 -4.68 -5.06
CA ALA A 131 -26.14 -5.92 -4.96
C ALA A 131 -27.47 -5.82 -5.71
N LYS A 132 -27.94 -6.95 -6.26
CA LYS A 132 -29.16 -7.04 -7.08
C LYS A 132 -30.43 -7.45 -6.31
N SER A 133 -30.28 -8.04 -5.12
CA SER A 133 -31.39 -8.53 -4.29
C SER A 133 -31.20 -8.16 -2.83
N ASP A 134 -32.30 -7.99 -2.09
CA ASP A 134 -32.28 -7.56 -0.68
C ASP A 134 -31.47 -8.51 0.23
N SER A 135 -31.63 -9.82 0.07
CA SER A 135 -30.84 -10.83 0.81
C SER A 135 -29.33 -10.74 0.56
N SER A 136 -28.92 -10.28 -0.63
CA SER A 136 -27.51 -10.09 -0.97
C SER A 136 -26.96 -8.78 -0.41
N ILE A 137 -27.83 -7.78 -0.17
CA ILE A 137 -27.45 -6.48 0.40
C ILE A 137 -26.96 -6.67 1.83
N ASP A 138 -27.72 -7.38 2.67
CA ASP A 138 -27.40 -7.57 4.09
C ASP A 138 -26.07 -8.32 4.26
N TYR A 139 -25.88 -9.39 3.50
CA TYR A 139 -24.65 -10.17 3.57
C TYR A 139 -23.45 -9.39 3.03
N LEU A 140 -23.60 -8.67 1.92
CA LEU A 140 -22.53 -7.81 1.40
C LEU A 140 -22.18 -6.69 2.39
N ALA A 141 -23.18 -6.05 3.01
CA ALA A 141 -22.96 -5.03 4.03
C ALA A 141 -22.22 -5.58 5.25
N PHE A 142 -22.57 -6.79 5.70
CA PHE A 142 -21.83 -7.49 6.75
C PHE A 142 -20.36 -7.71 6.36
N LEU A 143 -20.09 -8.23 5.15
CA LEU A 143 -18.73 -8.43 4.65
C LEU A 143 -17.94 -7.11 4.56
N LEU A 144 -18.58 -6.02 4.11
CA LEU A 144 -17.96 -4.70 4.06
C LEU A 144 -17.58 -4.20 5.47
N ARG A 145 -18.43 -4.41 6.48
CA ARG A 145 -18.14 -4.00 7.86
C ARG A 145 -16.93 -4.73 8.45
N ILE A 146 -16.90 -6.06 8.34
CA ILE A 146 -15.76 -6.85 8.85
C ILE A 146 -14.48 -6.60 8.05
N GLY A 147 -14.61 -6.29 6.75
CA GLY A 147 -13.49 -5.99 5.86
C GLY A 147 -12.99 -4.55 5.97
N ALA A 148 -13.77 -3.62 6.52
CA ALA A 148 -13.46 -2.19 6.52
C ALA A 148 -12.09 -1.88 7.15
N ALA A 149 -11.68 -2.64 8.18
CA ALA A 149 -10.39 -2.48 8.85
C ALA A 149 -9.19 -2.67 7.91
N TYR A 150 -9.38 -3.32 6.76
CA TYR A 150 -8.38 -3.40 5.71
C TYR A 150 -7.91 -2.02 5.23
N VAL A 151 -8.83 -1.05 5.14
CA VAL A 151 -8.55 0.29 4.58
C VAL A 151 -7.45 1.03 5.35
N PRO A 152 -7.55 1.24 6.67
CA PRO A 152 -6.50 1.93 7.42
C PRO A 152 -5.21 1.12 7.53
N LEU A 153 -5.30 -0.20 7.67
CA LEU A 153 -4.12 -1.06 7.76
C LEU A 153 -3.33 -1.05 6.45
N TYR A 154 -4.00 -1.26 5.32
CA TYR A 154 -3.36 -1.30 4.01
C TYR A 154 -2.94 0.10 3.55
N GLY A 155 -3.74 1.14 3.82
CA GLY A 155 -3.37 2.54 3.51
C GLY A 155 -2.10 2.97 4.23
N CYS A 156 -2.00 2.69 5.54
CA CYS A 156 -0.79 2.95 6.32
C CYS A 156 0.39 2.10 5.81
N MET A 157 0.15 0.82 5.50
CA MET A 157 1.19 -0.06 4.95
C MET A 157 1.77 0.53 3.65
N GLN A 158 0.92 1.04 2.76
CA GLN A 158 1.35 1.69 1.51
C GLN A 158 2.24 2.90 1.76
N VAL A 159 1.89 3.76 2.72
CA VAL A 159 2.73 4.91 3.08
C VAL A 159 4.09 4.44 3.59
N VAL A 160 4.13 3.47 4.51
CA VAL A 160 5.38 2.98 5.08
C VAL A 160 6.28 2.34 4.00
N ARG A 161 5.68 1.60 3.06
CA ARG A 161 6.39 1.07 1.88
C ARG A 161 7.06 2.20 1.09
N PHE A 162 6.35 3.28 0.83
CA PHE A 162 6.91 4.43 0.10
C PHE A 162 7.95 5.19 0.93
N CYS A 163 7.77 5.33 2.25
CA CYS A 163 8.79 5.90 3.12
C CYS A 163 10.14 5.16 2.98
N SER A 164 10.12 3.83 2.81
CA SER A 164 11.35 3.05 2.58
C SER A 164 12.04 3.37 1.26
N GLN A 165 11.29 3.75 0.23
CA GLN A 165 11.84 4.12 -1.08
C GLN A 165 12.62 5.45 -1.04
N ALA A 166 12.30 6.34 -0.08
CA ALA A 166 13.06 7.57 0.14
C ALA A 166 14.54 7.34 0.50
N TYR A 167 14.88 6.10 0.91
CA TYR A 167 16.25 5.67 1.22
C TYR A 167 16.99 5.08 0.00
N LYS A 168 16.50 5.35 -1.22
CA LYS A 168 17.07 4.86 -2.48
C LYS A 168 17.14 3.32 -2.57
N THR A 169 16.24 2.63 -1.86
CA THR A 169 16.12 1.16 -1.88
C THR A 169 14.67 0.75 -2.12
N MET A 170 14.48 -0.17 -3.07
CA MET A 170 13.16 -0.74 -3.38
C MET A 170 12.89 -2.03 -2.61
N THR A 171 13.94 -2.68 -2.07
CA THR A 171 13.85 -4.02 -1.48
C THR A 171 12.81 -4.11 -0.37
N PRO A 172 12.77 -3.21 0.65
CA PRO A 172 11.78 -3.32 1.71
C PRO A 172 10.35 -3.11 1.21
N SER A 173 10.14 -2.16 0.30
CA SER A 173 8.83 -1.90 -0.31
C SER A 173 8.31 -3.12 -1.09
N VAL A 174 9.20 -3.80 -1.82
CA VAL A 174 8.88 -5.01 -2.58
C VAL A 174 8.62 -6.19 -1.66
N ILE A 175 9.50 -6.46 -0.69
CA ILE A 175 9.32 -7.57 0.25
C ILE A 175 7.97 -7.43 0.98
N VAL A 176 7.66 -6.24 1.49
CA VAL A 176 6.43 -6.03 2.26
C VAL A 176 5.18 -6.20 1.41
N GLY A 177 5.08 -5.54 0.26
CA GLY A 177 3.81 -5.52 -0.48
C GLY A 177 3.69 -6.49 -1.64
N ASN A 178 4.79 -7.09 -2.10
CA ASN A 178 4.77 -8.06 -3.19
C ASN A 178 5.04 -9.49 -2.71
N VAL A 179 5.56 -9.66 -1.49
CA VAL A 179 5.87 -10.99 -0.91
C VAL A 179 5.10 -11.22 0.38
N ILE A 180 5.37 -10.47 1.45
CA ILE A 180 4.76 -10.67 2.78
C ILE A 180 3.24 -10.48 2.71
N GLN A 181 2.76 -9.34 2.19
CA GLN A 181 1.32 -9.07 2.15
C GLN A 181 0.55 -10.10 1.31
N PRO A 182 0.96 -10.45 0.08
CA PRO A 182 0.25 -11.45 -0.71
C PRO A 182 0.30 -12.85 -0.10
N ILE A 183 1.45 -13.28 0.42
CA ILE A 183 1.58 -14.59 1.09
C ILE A 183 0.69 -14.66 2.33
N ALA A 184 0.72 -13.63 3.19
CA ALA A 184 -0.13 -13.57 4.36
C ALA A 184 -1.61 -13.59 3.95
N ARG A 185 -2.01 -12.78 2.95
CA ARG A 185 -3.40 -12.73 2.49
C ARG A 185 -3.88 -14.09 2.02
N TYR A 186 -3.16 -14.70 1.09
CA TYR A 186 -3.61 -15.93 0.47
C TYR A 186 -3.47 -17.14 1.42
N GLY A 187 -2.41 -17.20 2.21
CA GLY A 187 -2.24 -18.23 3.23
C GLY A 187 -3.34 -18.19 4.28
N LEU A 188 -3.65 -17.01 4.82
CA LEU A 188 -4.74 -16.84 5.79
C LEU A 188 -6.11 -17.10 5.15
N SER A 189 -6.33 -16.69 3.91
CA SER A 189 -7.58 -16.99 3.20
C SER A 189 -7.75 -18.49 2.97
N VAL A 190 -6.72 -19.21 2.53
CA VAL A 190 -6.78 -20.68 2.37
C VAL A 190 -7.02 -21.35 3.72
N LEU A 191 -6.35 -20.92 4.78
CA LEU A 191 -6.57 -21.43 6.13
C LEU A 191 -8.03 -21.23 6.57
N ALA A 192 -8.58 -20.03 6.36
CA ALA A 192 -9.96 -19.72 6.73
C ALA A 192 -10.98 -20.61 5.98
N LEU A 193 -10.69 -20.95 4.72
CA LEU A 193 -11.53 -21.85 3.93
C LEU A 193 -11.48 -23.29 4.44
N VAL A 194 -10.29 -23.78 4.79
CA VAL A 194 -10.11 -25.14 5.34
C VAL A 194 -10.79 -25.28 6.70
N VAL A 195 -10.80 -24.23 7.52
CA VAL A 195 -11.49 -24.20 8.82
C VAL A 195 -13.02 -24.03 8.68
N GLY A 196 -13.51 -23.64 7.49
CA GLY A 196 -14.95 -23.52 7.22
C GLY A 196 -15.54 -22.12 7.44
N PHE A 197 -14.72 -21.08 7.58
CA PHE A 197 -15.19 -19.68 7.74
C PHE A 197 -15.67 -19.03 6.42
N ALA A 198 -15.64 -19.78 5.31
CA ALA A 198 -16.12 -19.36 3.99
C ALA A 198 -15.62 -17.96 3.57
N VAL A 199 -16.47 -17.19 2.87
CA VAL A 199 -16.15 -15.84 2.36
C VAL A 199 -15.79 -14.87 3.48
N ALA A 200 -16.51 -14.90 4.60
CA ALA A 200 -16.27 -14.01 5.74
C ALA A 200 -14.83 -14.17 6.29
N GLY A 201 -14.36 -15.40 6.41
CA GLY A 201 -12.99 -15.69 6.83
C GLY A 201 -11.92 -15.12 5.88
N MET A 202 -12.16 -15.19 4.57
CA MET A 202 -11.25 -14.57 3.59
C MET A 202 -11.26 -13.04 3.66
N VAL A 203 -12.41 -12.44 3.96
CA VAL A 203 -12.50 -10.99 4.14
C VAL A 203 -11.73 -10.54 5.39
N VAL A 204 -11.84 -11.28 6.50
CA VAL A 204 -11.02 -11.03 7.70
C VAL A 204 -9.52 -11.20 7.40
N ALA A 205 -9.15 -12.20 6.59
CA ALA A 205 -7.77 -12.41 6.15
C ALA A 205 -7.18 -11.20 5.39
N LEU A 206 -8.02 -10.39 4.73
CA LEU A 206 -7.58 -9.11 4.15
C LEU A 206 -7.00 -8.21 5.24
N ALA A 207 -7.79 -7.90 6.27
CA ALA A 207 -7.36 -6.99 7.34
C ALA A 207 -6.15 -7.55 8.10
N LEU A 208 -6.15 -8.84 8.44
CA LEU A 208 -5.04 -9.48 9.14
C LEU A 208 -3.74 -9.43 8.32
N SER A 209 -3.80 -9.76 7.02
CA SER A 209 -2.63 -9.69 6.14
C SER A 209 -2.09 -8.27 5.98
N ALA A 210 -2.97 -7.27 5.89
CA ALA A 210 -2.56 -5.86 5.86
C ALA A 210 -1.90 -5.44 7.18
N GLY A 211 -2.41 -5.92 8.32
CA GLY A 211 -1.79 -5.69 9.64
C GLY A 211 -0.40 -6.31 9.77
N ILE A 212 -0.23 -7.57 9.34
CA ILE A 212 1.07 -8.26 9.30
C ILE A 212 2.07 -7.49 8.43
N ALA A 213 1.63 -7.08 7.24
CA ALA A 213 2.47 -6.35 6.32
C ALA A 213 2.80 -4.93 6.80
N LEU A 214 1.86 -4.25 7.47
CA LEU A 214 2.11 -2.96 8.12
C LEU A 214 3.16 -3.10 9.22
N ALA A 215 3.05 -4.12 10.08
CA ALA A 215 4.03 -4.39 11.13
C ALA A 215 5.42 -4.67 10.55
N ALA A 216 5.51 -5.53 9.52
CA ALA A 216 6.76 -5.78 8.80
C ALA A 216 7.33 -4.51 8.16
N GLY A 217 6.47 -3.71 7.53
CA GLY A 217 6.85 -2.42 6.93
C GLY A 217 7.40 -1.45 7.96
N LEU A 218 6.75 -1.29 9.11
CA LEU A 218 7.21 -0.42 10.19
C LEU A 218 8.55 -0.90 10.76
N TRP A 219 8.73 -2.22 10.89
CA TRP A 219 9.99 -2.81 11.31
C TRP A 219 11.12 -2.51 10.32
N TYR A 220 10.90 -2.73 9.01
CA TYR A 220 11.88 -2.40 7.98
C TYR A 220 12.19 -0.90 7.92
N TYR A 221 11.15 -0.06 8.00
CA TYR A 221 11.32 1.38 7.97
C TYR A 221 12.15 1.88 9.15
N ARG A 222 11.88 1.37 10.36
CA ARG A 222 12.70 1.68 11.55
C ARG A 222 14.14 1.22 11.43
N ARG A 223 14.40 0.11 10.73
CA ARG A 223 15.76 -0.39 10.46
C ARG A 223 16.53 0.44 9.44
N LEU A 224 15.84 1.14 8.55
CA LEU A 224 16.45 2.02 7.54
C LEU A 224 16.83 3.39 8.09
N GLN A 225 16.13 3.86 9.11
CA GLN A 225 16.42 5.15 9.73
C GLN A 225 17.80 5.12 10.41
N THR A 226 18.59 6.17 10.19
CA THR A 226 19.86 6.34 10.91
C THR A 226 19.60 6.56 12.40
N GLU A 227 20.62 6.36 13.24
CA GLU A 227 20.49 6.61 14.67
C GLU A 227 20.13 8.08 14.95
N GLU A 228 20.74 9.01 14.22
CA GLU A 228 20.40 10.45 14.27
C GLU A 228 18.93 10.71 13.91
N GLU A 229 18.41 10.11 12.83
CA GLU A 229 17.00 10.23 12.44
C GLU A 229 16.05 9.61 13.49
N ARG A 230 16.47 8.52 14.17
CA ARG A 230 15.69 7.85 15.22
C ARG A 230 15.67 8.63 16.53
N LEU A 231 16.69 9.41 16.82
CA LEU A 231 16.82 10.20 18.05
C LEU A 231 16.32 11.64 17.88
N ALA A 232 16.35 12.20 16.67
CA ALA A 232 15.95 13.58 16.41
C ALA A 232 14.49 13.88 16.80
N ALA A 233 14.26 15.08 17.32
CA ALA A 233 12.92 15.61 17.53
C ALA A 233 12.23 15.82 16.16
N PRO A 234 11.01 15.33 15.96
CA PRO A 234 10.33 15.43 14.68
C PRO A 234 10.00 16.89 14.35
N ARG A 235 10.52 17.40 13.23
CA ARG A 235 10.13 18.70 12.69
C ARG A 235 9.02 18.49 11.66
N MET A 236 7.78 18.81 12.04
CA MET A 236 6.59 18.48 11.25
C MET A 236 6.22 19.61 10.29
N GLU A 237 6.47 19.43 9.00
CA GLU A 237 6.04 20.38 7.95
C GLU A 237 4.65 20.02 7.39
N VAL A 238 3.63 20.07 8.24
CA VAL A 238 2.26 19.62 7.88
C VAL A 238 1.67 20.43 6.72
N GLY A 239 1.78 21.77 6.78
CA GLY A 239 1.20 22.66 5.78
C GLY A 239 1.71 22.42 4.35
N PRO A 240 3.05 22.49 4.12
CA PRO A 240 3.64 22.19 2.83
C PRO A 240 3.29 20.79 2.31
N MET A 241 3.28 19.79 3.20
CA MET A 241 2.98 18.42 2.81
C MET A 241 1.51 18.25 2.40
N LEU A 242 0.56 18.81 3.15
CA LEU A 242 -0.87 18.76 2.79
C LEU A 242 -1.17 19.48 1.48
N ARG A 243 -0.54 20.63 1.23
CA ARG A 243 -0.67 21.35 -0.06
C ARG A 243 -0.16 20.53 -1.24
N PHE A 244 0.84 19.67 -1.03
CA PHE A 244 1.31 18.74 -2.05
C PHE A 244 0.40 17.51 -2.20
N VAL A 245 -0.17 17.02 -1.10
CA VAL A 245 -1.05 15.85 -1.08
C VAL A 245 -2.37 16.13 -1.80
N LEU A 246 -2.98 17.31 -1.61
CA LEU A 246 -4.27 17.68 -2.20
C LEU A 246 -4.35 17.44 -3.72
N PRO A 247 -3.46 18.02 -4.56
CA PRO A 247 -3.51 17.76 -6.00
C PRO A 247 -3.12 16.32 -6.36
N GLN A 248 -2.21 15.70 -5.60
CA GLN A 248 -1.78 14.32 -5.85
C GLN A 248 -2.87 13.28 -5.59
N SER A 249 -3.74 13.50 -4.60
CA SER A 249 -4.91 12.65 -4.38
C SER A 249 -5.85 12.66 -5.59
N GLY A 250 -6.02 13.81 -6.24
CA GLY A 250 -6.76 13.93 -7.49
C GLY A 250 -6.15 13.13 -8.64
N VAL A 251 -4.82 13.14 -8.79
CA VAL A 251 -4.13 12.37 -9.85
C VAL A 251 -4.27 10.86 -9.66
N GLN A 252 -4.16 10.36 -8.42
CA GLN A 252 -4.26 8.93 -8.13
C GLN A 252 -5.67 8.36 -8.37
N LEU A 253 -6.68 9.21 -8.24
CA LEU A 253 -8.05 8.86 -8.59
C LEU A 253 -8.18 8.50 -10.08
N PHE A 254 -7.65 9.35 -10.96
CA PHE A 254 -7.71 9.11 -12.39
C PHE A 254 -6.86 7.92 -12.83
N SER A 255 -5.69 7.70 -12.21
CA SER A 255 -4.84 6.56 -12.55
C SER A 255 -5.46 5.21 -12.16
N THR A 256 -6.24 5.18 -11.07
CA THR A 256 -6.90 3.95 -10.60
C THR A 256 -8.12 3.61 -11.45
N GLN A 257 -8.87 4.60 -11.95
CA GLN A 257 -10.00 4.35 -12.84
C GLN A 257 -9.59 3.76 -14.19
N SER A 258 -8.40 4.10 -14.69
CA SER A 258 -7.84 3.48 -15.91
C SER A 258 -7.62 1.97 -15.78
N LEU A 259 -7.48 1.44 -14.56
CA LEU A 259 -7.32 0.00 -14.29
C LEU A 259 -8.66 -0.72 -13.97
N GLY A 260 -9.73 0.01 -13.64
CA GLY A 260 -11.00 -0.54 -13.16
C GLY A 260 -12.14 -0.60 -14.18
N LEU A 261 -12.12 0.24 -15.22
CA LEU A 261 -13.20 0.30 -16.22
C LEU A 261 -13.45 -1.02 -16.94
N GLY A 262 -12.41 -1.85 -17.15
CA GLY A 262 -12.56 -3.15 -17.79
C GLY A 262 -13.26 -4.23 -16.95
N VAL A 263 -13.45 -4.01 -15.64
CA VAL A 263 -14.04 -5.00 -14.71
C VAL A 263 -15.46 -4.64 -14.28
N LEU A 264 -15.86 -3.37 -14.40
CA LEU A 264 -17.23 -2.92 -14.12
C LEU A 264 -18.13 -2.91 -15.36
N LEU A 265 -17.56 -3.04 -16.56
CA LEU A 265 -18.28 -3.02 -17.84
C LEU A 265 -18.42 -4.41 -18.50
N VAL A 266 -18.05 -5.49 -17.79
CA VAL A 266 -18.25 -6.89 -18.21
C VAL A 266 -19.08 -7.60 -17.16
#